data_AF-A0A8X6IME2-F1
#
_entry.id   AF-A0A8X6IME2-F1
#
_cell.length_a   1.000
_cell.length_b   1.000
_cell.length_c   1.000
_cell.angle_alpha   90.00
_cell.angle_beta   90.00
_cell.angle_gamma   90.00
#
_symmetry.space_group_name_H-M   'P 1'
#
loop_
_entity.id
_entity.type
_entity.pdbx_description
1 polymer ?
#
loop_
_entity_poly.entity_id
_entity_poly.type
_entity_poly.pdbx_seq_one_letter_code
_entity_poly.pdbx_strand_id
1 'polypeptide(L)'
;MSLLLLIHKTYERSFRHMLVETSHLLSTDLSLKNLTNAVNMISNSTTVHQEIENVLSFSTFLAYVLVFVNFLHLVSLNISDLICPYIKFRIAASVIIFLWTLSSFVKLTATGAKIIDACETWKLLQKSITINCAQKEHTLDQLMHLLLFLEVTKIDLSFTGWGMFKLDKRLIMTMAEAIITYSVLIVTL
;
A
#
# COMPACT_ATOMS: atom_id res chain seq x y z
N MET A 1 7.53 -13.90 2.36
CA MET A 1 7.54 -12.48 1.90
C MET A 1 7.33 -12.33 0.39
N SER A 2 7.98 -13.13 -0.45
CA SER A 2 7.88 -13.02 -1.92
C SER A 2 6.45 -13.15 -2.46
N LEU A 3 5.66 -14.06 -1.90
CA LEU A 3 4.25 -14.27 -2.28
C LEU A 3 3.37 -13.06 -1.92
N LEU A 4 3.46 -12.53 -0.69
CA LEU A 4 2.76 -11.31 -0.25
C LEU A 4 3.06 -10.14 -1.18
N LEU A 5 4.34 -9.93 -1.48
CA LEU A 5 4.77 -8.87 -2.38
C LEU A 5 4.20 -9.06 -3.80
N LEU A 6 4.18 -10.30 -4.30
CA LEU A 6 3.64 -10.62 -5.62
C LEU A 6 2.14 -10.35 -5.70
N ILE A 7 1.37 -10.74 -4.68
CA ILE A 7 -0.08 -10.51 -4.63
C ILE A 7 -0.37 -9.00 -4.61
N HIS A 8 0.25 -8.24 -3.70
CA HIS A 8 0.07 -6.78 -3.65
C HIS A 8 0.46 -6.10 -4.96
N LYS A 9 1.57 -6.51 -5.58
CA LYS A 9 2.04 -5.92 -6.85
C LYS A 9 1.11 -6.25 -8.01
N THR A 10 0.59 -7.47 -8.05
CA THR A 10 -0.35 -7.89 -9.10
C THR A 10 -1.66 -7.14 -8.97
N TYR A 11 -2.20 -7.05 -7.74
CA TYR A 11 -3.40 -6.28 -7.46
C TYR A 11 -3.21 -4.79 -7.81
N GLU A 12 -2.11 -4.17 -7.37
CA GLU A 12 -1.82 -2.75 -7.66
C GLU A 12 -1.81 -2.46 -9.16
N ARG A 13 -1.13 -3.31 -9.94
CA ARG A 13 -1.07 -3.15 -11.39
C ARG A 13 -2.45 -3.28 -12.04
N SER A 14 -3.21 -4.30 -11.66
CA SER A 14 -4.57 -4.53 -12.20
C SER A 14 -5.53 -3.41 -11.82
N PHE A 15 -5.45 -2.94 -10.56
CA PHE A 15 -6.27 -1.83 -10.07
C PHE A 15 -5.99 -0.55 -10.86
N ARG A 16 -4.71 -0.18 -11.01
CA ARG A 16 -4.34 1.00 -11.83
C ARG A 16 -4.82 0.90 -13.27
N HIS A 17 -4.67 -0.26 -13.90
CA HIS A 17 -5.14 -0.45 -15.27
C HIS A 17 -6.65 -0.23 -15.37
N MET A 18 -7.42 -0.83 -14.46
CA MET A 18 -8.87 -0.67 -14.38
C MET A 18 -9.28 0.80 -14.21
N LEU A 19 -8.61 1.56 -13.34
CA LEU A 19 -8.91 2.98 -13.13
C LEU A 19 -8.68 3.82 -14.40
N VAL A 20 -7.58 3.58 -15.11
CA VAL A 20 -7.27 4.29 -16.37
C VAL A 20 -8.27 3.94 -17.46
N GLU A 21 -8.58 2.66 -17.62
CA GLU A 21 -9.55 2.16 -18.60
C GLU A 21 -10.95 2.74 -18.34
N THR A 22 -11.37 2.74 -17.07
CA THR A 22 -12.65 3.34 -16.64
C THR A 22 -12.68 4.83 -16.94
N SER A 23 -11.61 5.56 -16.64
CA SER A 23 -11.52 6.99 -16.94
C SER A 23 -11.57 7.28 -18.44
N HIS A 24 -10.90 6.45 -19.25
CA HIS A 24 -10.92 6.59 -20.70
C HIS A 24 -12.33 6.37 -21.26
N LEU A 25 -12.97 5.29 -20.84
CA LEU A 25 -14.33 4.93 -21.25
C LEU A 25 -15.33 6.06 -20.92
N LEU A 26 -15.29 6.59 -19.70
CA LEU A 26 -16.17 7.69 -19.27
C LEU A 26 -15.82 9.04 -19.90
N SER A 27 -14.58 9.25 -20.34
CA SER A 27 -14.22 10.47 -21.09
C SER A 27 -14.75 10.45 -22.53
N THR A 28 -14.87 9.24 -23.10
CA THR A 28 -15.39 9.05 -24.47
C THR A 28 -16.91 9.04 -24.56
N ASP A 29 -17.59 8.30 -23.68
CA ASP A 29 -19.06 8.15 -23.70
C ASP A 29 -19.62 8.03 -22.26
N LEU A 30 -20.46 9.01 -21.89
CA LEU A 30 -21.13 9.14 -20.58
C LEU A 30 -22.51 8.47 -20.54
N SER A 31 -22.74 7.44 -21.35
CA SER A 31 -23.97 6.67 -21.31
C SER A 31 -24.20 6.00 -19.94
N LEU A 32 -25.48 5.85 -19.56
CA LEU A 32 -25.89 5.17 -18.31
C LEU A 32 -25.28 3.77 -18.17
N LYS A 33 -25.16 3.06 -19.30
CA LYS A 33 -24.53 1.74 -19.39
C LYS A 33 -23.07 1.80 -18.97
N ASN A 34 -22.31 2.77 -19.47
CA ASN A 34 -20.90 2.95 -19.16
C ASN A 34 -20.69 3.37 -17.69
N LEU A 35 -21.53 4.26 -17.17
CA LEU A 35 -21.52 4.62 -15.74
C LEU A 35 -21.80 3.40 -14.85
N THR A 36 -22.83 2.62 -15.16
CA THR A 36 -23.18 1.41 -14.40
C THR A 36 -22.05 0.38 -14.44
N ASN A 37 -21.43 0.16 -15.60
CA ASN A 37 -20.28 -0.72 -15.74
C ASN A 37 -19.10 -0.23 -14.90
N ALA A 38 -18.80 1.06 -14.91
CA ALA A 38 -17.73 1.66 -14.12
C ALA A 38 -17.97 1.48 -12.61
N VAL A 39 -19.20 1.72 -12.12
CA VAL A 39 -19.56 1.45 -10.72
C VAL A 39 -19.33 -0.01 -10.37
N ASN A 40 -19.80 -0.94 -11.20
CA ASN A 40 -19.64 -2.38 -10.96
C ASN A 40 -18.16 -2.79 -10.93
N MET A 41 -17.33 -2.28 -11.84
CA MET A 41 -15.89 -2.56 -11.86
C MET A 41 -15.19 -2.06 -10.59
N ILE A 42 -15.51 -0.84 -10.16
CA ILE A 42 -14.96 -0.23 -8.95
C ILE A 42 -15.41 -0.97 -7.68
N SER A 43 -16.70 -1.33 -7.61
CA SER A 43 -17.27 -2.08 -6.49
C SER A 43 -16.64 -3.48 -6.37
N ASN A 44 -16.51 -4.19 -7.49
CA ASN A 44 -15.86 -5.50 -7.53
C ASN A 44 -14.39 -5.38 -7.12
N SER A 45 -13.66 -4.37 -7.60
CA SER A 45 -12.26 -4.17 -7.18
C SER A 45 -12.14 -3.86 -5.70
N THR A 46 -13.07 -3.09 -5.13
CA THR A 46 -13.10 -2.78 -3.69
C THR A 46 -13.37 -4.04 -2.86
N THR A 47 -14.25 -4.91 -3.34
CA THR A 47 -14.52 -6.21 -2.71
C THR A 47 -13.28 -7.10 -2.74
N VAL A 48 -12.61 -7.21 -3.90
CA VAL A 48 -11.35 -7.96 -4.03
C VAL A 48 -10.25 -7.39 -3.14
N HIS A 49 -10.15 -6.05 -3.01
CA HIS A 49 -9.22 -5.41 -2.07
C HIS A 49 -9.46 -5.89 -0.64
N GLN A 50 -10.72 -5.88 -0.20
CA GLN A 50 -11.11 -6.30 1.14
C GLN A 50 -10.80 -7.78 1.38
N GLU A 51 -11.02 -8.65 0.40
CA GLU A 51 -10.63 -10.07 0.50
C GLU A 51 -9.11 -10.23 0.65
N ILE A 52 -8.31 -9.53 -0.16
CA ILE A 52 -6.85 -9.55 -0.05
C ILE A 52 -6.41 -9.03 1.32
N GLU A 53 -6.98 -7.92 1.78
CA GLU A 53 -6.67 -7.32 3.08
C GLU A 53 -7.04 -8.26 4.24
N ASN A 54 -8.21 -8.90 4.20
CA ASN A 54 -8.64 -9.85 5.23
C ASN A 54 -7.68 -11.04 5.35
N VAL A 55 -7.13 -11.51 4.23
CA VAL A 55 -6.21 -12.67 4.22
C VAL A 55 -4.77 -12.25 4.57
N LEU A 56 -4.31 -11.09 4.11
CA LEU A 56 -2.89 -10.71 4.18
C LEU A 56 -2.55 -9.71 5.30
N SER A 57 -3.53 -9.02 5.90
CA SER A 57 -3.29 -7.99 6.91
C SER A 57 -2.53 -8.51 8.13
N PHE A 58 -2.91 -9.68 8.65
CA PHE A 58 -2.22 -10.30 9.77
C PHE A 58 -0.79 -10.74 9.41
N SER A 59 -0.60 -11.28 8.20
CA SER A 59 0.73 -11.65 7.72
C SER A 59 1.65 -10.43 7.54
N THR A 60 1.08 -9.31 7.11
CA THR A 60 1.76 -8.02 7.01
C THR A 60 2.15 -7.49 8.39
N PHE A 61 1.27 -7.61 9.38
CA PHE A 61 1.57 -7.29 10.77
C PHE A 61 2.73 -8.14 11.31
N LEU A 62 2.69 -9.46 11.13
CA LEU A 62 3.79 -10.34 11.56
C LEU A 62 5.12 -10.00 10.87
N ALA A 63 5.09 -9.63 9.59
CA ALA A 63 6.28 -9.20 8.87
C ALA A 63 6.91 -7.93 9.48
N TYR A 64 6.08 -6.98 9.92
CA TYR A 64 6.55 -5.79 10.64
C TYR A 64 7.18 -6.15 11.99
N VAL A 65 6.50 -6.98 12.79
CA VAL A 65 7.00 -7.45 14.09
C VAL A 65 8.34 -8.18 13.93
N LEU A 66 8.47 -9.01 12.89
CA LEU A 66 9.72 -9.73 12.62
C LEU A 66 10.91 -8.80 12.35
N VAL A 67 10.70 -7.67 11.66
CA VAL A 67 11.75 -6.66 11.48
C VAL A 67 12.21 -6.09 12.82
N PHE A 68 11.27 -5.77 13.70
CA PHE A 68 11.58 -5.21 15.02
C PHE A 68 12.27 -6.23 15.93
N VAL A 69 11.81 -7.49 15.94
CA VAL A 69 12.46 -8.57 16.70
C VAL A 69 13.87 -8.83 16.21
N ASN A 70 14.10 -8.86 14.89
CA ASN A 70 15.44 -9.04 14.34
C ASN A 70 16.37 -7.86 14.67
N PHE A 71 15.83 -6.63 14.69
CA PHE A 71 16.56 -5.46 15.14
C PHE A 71 16.99 -5.59 16.61
N LEU A 72 16.05 -5.90 17.52
CA LEU A 72 16.37 -6.09 18.94
C LEU A 72 17.35 -7.25 19.17
N HIS A 73 17.23 -8.33 18.39
CA HIS A 73 18.19 -9.43 18.46
C HIS A 73 19.60 -8.99 18.06
N LEU A 74 19.73 -8.23 16.96
CA LEU A 74 21.00 -7.70 16.50
C LEU A 74 21.65 -6.79 17.56
N VAL A 75 20.85 -5.91 18.16
CA VAL A 75 21.31 -5.05 19.25
C VAL A 75 21.80 -5.89 20.44
N SER A 76 21.03 -6.90 20.88
CA SER A 76 21.40 -7.73 22.02
C SER A 76 22.74 -8.45 21.86
N LEU A 77 23.08 -8.84 20.61
CA LEU A 77 24.35 -9.50 20.29
C LEU A 77 25.54 -8.53 20.28
N ASN A 78 25.30 -7.23 20.02
CA ASN A 78 26.36 -6.22 20.05
C ASN A 78 26.77 -5.82 21.48
N ILE A 79 25.92 -6.08 22.48
CA ILE A 79 26.22 -5.81 23.91
C ILE A 79 27.08 -6.94 24.52
N SER A 80 27.06 -8.15 23.93
CA SER A 80 27.83 -9.30 24.45
C SER A 80 29.31 -9.30 24.03
N ASP A 81 30.22 -9.52 24.99
CA ASP A 81 31.68 -9.49 24.82
C ASP A 81 32.20 -10.26 23.59
N LEU A 82 32.88 -9.55 22.69
CA LEU A 82 33.32 -9.96 21.35
C LEU A 82 34.52 -10.92 21.30
N ILE A 83 34.84 -11.60 22.40
CA ILE A 83 36.14 -12.29 22.57
C ILE A 83 36.22 -13.61 21.76
N CYS A 84 35.10 -14.17 21.28
CA CYS A 84 35.06 -15.46 20.58
C CYS A 84 34.75 -15.31 19.06
N PRO A 85 35.51 -15.94 18.14
CA PRO A 85 35.28 -15.84 16.68
C PRO A 85 33.91 -16.37 16.23
N TYR A 86 33.31 -17.32 16.97
CA TYR A 86 31.94 -17.78 16.71
C TYR A 86 30.88 -16.68 16.89
N ILE A 87 31.15 -15.69 17.74
CA ILE A 87 30.27 -14.53 17.96
C ILE A 87 30.26 -13.62 16.72
N LYS A 88 31.42 -13.44 16.05
CA LYS A 88 31.52 -12.63 14.82
C LYS A 88 30.69 -13.20 13.67
N PHE A 89 30.70 -14.52 13.48
CA PHE A 89 29.87 -15.18 12.46
C PHE A 89 28.38 -15.01 12.77
N ARG A 90 27.99 -15.14 14.04
CA ARG A 90 26.60 -14.99 14.49
C ARG A 90 26.09 -13.55 14.32
N ILE A 91 26.92 -12.54 14.58
CA ILE A 91 26.61 -11.14 14.31
C ILE A 91 26.42 -10.92 12.82
N ALA A 92 27.35 -11.38 11.97
CA ALA A 92 27.26 -11.24 10.52
C ALA A 92 25.97 -11.88 9.96
N ALA A 93 25.63 -13.10 10.40
CA ALA A 93 24.39 -13.77 10.02
C ALA A 93 23.14 -12.96 10.46
N SER A 94 23.15 -12.41 11.67
CA SER A 94 22.04 -11.60 12.20
C SER A 94 21.87 -10.30 11.43
N VAL A 95 22.96 -9.64 11.04
CA VAL A 95 22.94 -8.45 10.16
C VAL A 95 22.32 -8.80 8.81
N ILE A 96 22.73 -9.90 8.19
CA ILE A 96 22.19 -10.34 6.89
C ILE A 96 20.68 -10.61 7.00
N ILE A 97 20.24 -11.33 8.03
CA ILE A 97 18.81 -11.63 8.26
C ILE A 97 18.02 -10.34 8.50
N PHE A 98 18.54 -9.42 9.30
CA PHE A 98 17.91 -8.13 9.55
C PHE A 98 17.78 -7.31 8.26
N LEU A 99 18.85 -7.14 7.49
CA LEU A 99 18.82 -6.39 6.23
C LEU A 99 17.86 -7.02 5.21
N TRP A 100 17.83 -8.36 5.14
CA TRP A 100 16.91 -9.07 4.26
C TRP A 100 15.44 -8.86 4.64
N THR A 101 15.13 -8.98 5.94
CA THR A 101 13.76 -8.76 6.44
C THR A 101 13.33 -7.31 6.32
N LEU A 102 14.19 -6.35 6.66
CA LEU A 102 13.95 -4.92 6.46
C LEU A 102 13.72 -4.60 4.99
N SER A 103 14.61 -5.04 4.08
CA SER A 103 14.45 -4.79 2.63
C SER A 103 13.16 -5.36 2.09
N SER A 104 12.79 -6.57 2.51
CA SER A 104 11.56 -7.22 2.09
C SER A 104 10.32 -6.46 2.59
N PHE A 105 10.37 -5.95 3.82
CA PHE A 105 9.26 -5.18 4.39
C PHE A 105 9.13 -3.82 3.73
N VAL A 106 10.25 -3.12 3.49
CA VAL A 106 10.28 -1.86 2.74
C VAL A 106 9.67 -2.03 1.35
N LYS A 107 9.99 -3.11 0.63
CA LYS A 107 9.37 -3.41 -0.68
C LYS A 107 7.87 -3.64 -0.57
N LEU A 108 7.42 -4.33 0.48
CA LEU A 108 6.00 -4.56 0.75
C LEU A 108 5.28 -3.22 0.99
N THR A 109 5.81 -2.39 1.88
CA THR A 109 5.26 -1.07 2.21
C THR A 109 5.27 -0.12 1.02
N ALA A 110 6.34 -0.12 0.22
CA ALA A 110 6.40 0.68 -1.00
C ALA A 110 5.35 0.25 -2.04
N THR A 111 5.06 -1.05 -2.14
CA THR A 111 3.97 -1.54 -2.99
C THR A 111 2.60 -1.15 -2.42
N GLY A 112 2.40 -1.26 -1.11
CA GLY A 112 1.17 -0.81 -0.46
C GLY A 112 0.91 0.69 -0.66
N ALA A 113 1.94 1.52 -0.58
CA ALA A 113 1.83 2.95 -0.79
C ALA A 113 1.40 3.32 -2.21
N LYS A 114 1.70 2.49 -3.21
CA LYS A 114 1.25 2.72 -4.60
C LYS A 114 -0.26 2.55 -4.77
N ILE A 115 -0.93 1.77 -3.93
CA ILE A 115 -2.40 1.71 -3.92
C ILE A 115 -2.97 3.06 -3.48
N ILE A 116 -2.41 3.66 -2.43
CA ILE A 116 -2.80 4.99 -1.97
C ILE A 116 -2.56 6.02 -3.09
N ASP A 117 -1.39 5.99 -3.73
CA ASP A 117 -1.09 6.85 -4.88
C ASP A 117 -2.09 6.61 -6.05
N ALA A 118 -2.56 5.37 -6.26
CA ALA A 118 -3.56 5.05 -7.28
C ALA A 118 -4.94 5.60 -6.93
N CYS A 119 -5.36 5.55 -5.66
CA CYS A 119 -6.59 6.20 -5.19
C CYS A 119 -6.53 7.72 -5.37
N GLU A 120 -5.39 8.36 -5.06
CA GLU A 120 -5.20 9.79 -5.33
C GLU A 120 -5.23 10.09 -6.84
N THR A 121 -4.64 9.23 -7.66
CA THR A 121 -4.72 9.34 -9.13
C THR A 121 -6.17 9.24 -9.60
N TRP A 122 -6.97 8.34 -9.03
CA TRP A 122 -8.40 8.22 -9.36
C TRP A 122 -9.19 9.49 -9.04
N LYS A 123 -8.93 10.15 -7.90
CA LYS A 123 -9.54 11.46 -7.57
C LYS A 123 -9.23 12.52 -8.63
N LEU A 124 -7.99 12.54 -9.15
CA LEU A 124 -7.60 13.44 -10.25
C LEU A 124 -8.30 13.09 -11.57
N LEU A 125 -8.43 11.79 -11.88
CA LEU A 125 -9.15 11.31 -13.06
C LEU A 125 -10.64 11.66 -13.00
N GLN A 126 -11.28 11.45 -11.85
CA GLN A 126 -12.66 11.89 -11.61
C GLN A 126 -12.83 13.39 -11.87
N LYS A 127 -11.92 14.22 -11.36
CA LYS A 127 -11.92 15.67 -11.64
C LYS A 127 -11.80 15.96 -13.14
N SER A 128 -10.96 15.23 -13.86
CA SER A 128 -10.83 15.37 -15.31
C SER A 128 -12.11 14.99 -16.06
N ILE A 129 -12.80 13.92 -15.64
CA ILE A 129 -14.08 13.51 -16.22
C ILE A 129 -15.12 14.61 -16.01
N THR A 130 -15.21 15.19 -14.81
CA THR A 130 -16.13 16.29 -14.51
C THR A 130 -15.86 17.53 -15.35
N ILE A 131 -14.59 17.92 -15.53
CA ILE A 131 -14.21 19.07 -16.37
C ILE A 131 -14.60 18.81 -17.83
N ASN A 132 -14.30 17.62 -18.37
CA ASN A 132 -14.64 17.25 -19.74
C ASN A 132 -16.17 17.23 -19.96
N CYS A 133 -16.92 16.81 -18.94
CA CYS A 133 -18.37 16.82 -18.97
C CYS A 133 -18.94 18.25 -18.92
N ALA A 134 -18.35 19.15 -18.13
CA ALA A 134 -18.79 20.55 -18.06
C ALA A 134 -18.57 21.34 -19.38
N GLN A 135 -17.64 20.88 -20.23
CA GLN A 135 -17.35 21.51 -21.52
C GLN A 135 -18.26 21.06 -22.67
N LYS A 136 -19.07 20.02 -22.48
CA LYS A 136 -19.96 19.45 -23.48
C LYS A 136 -21.42 19.74 -23.11
N GLU A 137 -22.29 19.90 -24.11
CA GLU A 137 -23.73 19.96 -23.88
C GLU A 137 -24.25 18.57 -23.47
N HIS A 138 -24.59 18.42 -22.20
CA HIS A 138 -25.18 17.20 -21.63
C HIS A 138 -26.58 17.46 -21.11
N THR A 139 -27.41 16.42 -21.12
CA THR A 139 -28.74 16.50 -20.51
C THR A 139 -28.64 16.51 -18.99
N LEU A 140 -29.62 17.14 -18.32
CA LEU A 140 -29.67 17.24 -16.87
C LEU A 140 -29.67 15.86 -16.18
N ASP A 141 -30.31 14.86 -16.81
CA ASP A 141 -30.26 13.47 -16.35
C ASP A 141 -28.83 12.90 -16.39
N GLN A 142 -28.05 13.12 -17.44
CA GLN A 142 -26.67 12.62 -17.52
C GLN A 142 -25.79 13.25 -16.43
N LEU A 143 -25.97 14.54 -16.15
CA LEU A 143 -25.28 15.24 -15.07
C LEU A 143 -25.65 14.69 -13.69
N MET A 144 -26.93 14.38 -13.45
CA MET A 144 -27.41 13.74 -12.24
C MET A 144 -26.79 12.35 -12.02
N HIS A 145 -26.75 11.51 -13.07
CA HIS A 145 -26.12 10.20 -13.00
C HIS A 145 -24.61 10.28 -12.78
N LEU A 146 -23.94 11.28 -13.37
CA LEU A 146 -22.51 11.53 -13.12
C LEU A 146 -22.24 11.95 -11.68
N LEU A 147 -23.07 12.82 -11.10
CA LEU A 147 -22.96 13.21 -9.68
C LEU A 147 -23.11 12.01 -8.75
N LEU A 148 -24.11 11.17 -8.97
CA LEU A 148 -24.30 9.93 -8.21
C LEU A 148 -23.10 8.99 -8.37
N PHE A 149 -22.58 8.84 -9.59
CA PHE A 149 -21.38 8.06 -9.86
C PHE A 149 -20.18 8.58 -9.08
N LEU A 150 -19.91 9.89 -9.10
CA LEU A 150 -18.78 10.50 -8.40
C LEU A 150 -18.87 10.28 -6.89
N GLU A 151 -20.07 10.28 -6.32
CA GLU A 151 -20.29 10.02 -4.90
C GLU A 151 -20.04 8.55 -4.55
N VAL A 152 -20.61 7.62 -5.32
CA VAL A 152 -20.50 6.17 -5.07
C VAL A 152 -19.08 5.64 -5.33
N THR A 153 -18.32 6.30 -6.21
CA THR A 153 -16.97 5.87 -6.59
C THR A 153 -15.86 6.62 -5.85
N LYS A 154 -16.17 7.22 -4.70
CA LYS A 154 -15.13 7.68 -3.76
C LYS A 154 -14.44 6.48 -3.13
N ILE A 155 -13.22 6.22 -3.59
CA ILE A 155 -12.42 5.08 -3.14
C ILE A 155 -11.27 5.61 -2.27
N ASP A 156 -11.15 5.10 -1.04
CA ASP A 156 -9.99 5.29 -0.17
C ASP A 156 -9.50 3.92 0.31
N LEU A 157 -8.68 3.26 -0.51
CA LEU A 157 -8.14 1.94 -0.22
C LEU A 157 -6.72 2.06 0.31
N SER A 158 -6.43 1.26 1.33
CA SER A 158 -5.08 1.07 1.84
C SER A 158 -4.94 -0.37 2.33
N PHE A 159 -3.74 -0.93 2.17
CA PHE A 159 -3.38 -2.17 2.85
C PHE A 159 -2.90 -1.83 4.26
N THR A 160 -3.25 -2.67 5.24
CA THR A 160 -2.91 -2.43 6.64
C THR A 160 -2.21 -3.64 7.28
N GLY A 161 -1.43 -3.37 8.32
CA GLY A 161 -0.96 -4.40 9.24
C GLY A 161 -2.01 -4.63 10.32
N TRP A 162 -2.96 -5.52 10.06
CA TRP A 162 -4.03 -5.91 10.99
C TRP A 162 -4.80 -4.71 11.59
N GLY A 163 -5.00 -3.65 10.80
CA GLY A 163 -5.65 -2.41 11.24
C GLY A 163 -4.80 -1.47 12.10
N MET A 164 -3.60 -1.87 12.54
CA MET A 164 -2.77 -1.05 13.43
C MET A 164 -2.00 0.05 12.70
N PHE A 165 -1.58 -0.21 11.46
CA PHE A 165 -0.85 0.74 10.63
C PHE A 165 -1.20 0.56 9.16
N LYS A 166 -1.16 1.67 8.40
CA LYS A 166 -1.30 1.63 6.94
C LYS A 166 0.08 1.42 6.30
N LEU A 167 0.12 0.65 5.21
CA LEU A 167 1.32 0.52 4.39
C LEU A 167 1.49 1.78 3.52
N ASP A 168 2.01 2.85 4.11
CA ASP A 168 2.29 4.12 3.44
C ASP A 168 3.78 4.48 3.47
N LYS A 169 4.15 5.55 2.75
CA LYS A 169 5.54 6.05 2.74
C LYS A 169 6.00 6.55 4.11
N ARG A 170 5.07 7.00 4.96
CA ARG A 170 5.37 7.54 6.30
C ARG A 170 5.80 6.44 7.25
N LEU A 171 5.22 5.25 7.17
CA LEU A 171 5.60 4.09 7.96
C LEU A 171 7.10 3.74 7.80
N ILE A 172 7.64 3.85 6.58
CA ILE A 172 9.08 3.62 6.34
C ILE A 172 9.94 4.62 7.11
N MET A 173 9.54 5.90 7.10
CA MET A 173 10.24 6.96 7.83
C MET A 173 10.14 6.74 9.33
N THR A 174 8.96 6.39 9.84
CA THR A 174 8.75 6.06 11.26
C THR A 174 9.59 4.86 11.70
N MET A 175 9.73 3.83 10.85
CA MET A 175 10.61 2.70 11.14
C MET A 175 12.08 3.09 11.18
N ALA A 176 12.53 3.90 10.21
CA ALA A 176 13.91 4.38 10.17
C ALA A 176 14.22 5.22 11.43
N GLU A 177 13.31 6.12 11.80
CA GLU A 177 13.40 6.93 13.01
C GLU A 177 13.47 6.06 14.28
N ALA A 178 12.60 5.05 14.41
CA ALA A 178 12.62 4.13 15.53
C ALA A 178 13.96 3.37 15.61
N ILE A 179 14.43 2.80 14.50
CA ILE A 179 15.70 2.07 14.44
C ILE A 179 16.86 2.97 14.86
N ILE A 180 16.95 4.19 14.34
CA ILE A 180 18.01 5.14 14.69
C ILE A 180 17.92 5.52 16.17
N THR A 181 16.72 5.90 16.64
CA THR A 181 16.50 6.32 18.03
C THR A 181 16.88 5.24 19.03
N TYR A 182 16.42 4.00 18.82
CA TYR A 182 16.79 2.88 19.70
C TYR A 182 18.27 2.55 19.59
N SER A 183 18.86 2.59 18.39
CA SER A 183 20.31 2.35 18.24
C SER A 183 21.14 3.36 19.02
N VAL A 184 20.79 4.65 18.94
CA VAL A 184 21.46 5.71 19.73
C VAL A 184 21.26 5.48 21.22
N LEU A 185 20.02 5.21 21.66
CA LEU A 185 19.70 5.00 23.07
C LEU A 185 20.55 3.87 23.67
N ILE A 186 20.70 2.75 22.95
CA ILE A 186 21.50 1.62 23.40
C ILE A 186 23.00 1.93 23.43
N VAL A 187 23.52 2.69 22.46
CA VAL A 187 24.94 3.10 22.49
C VAL A 187 25.23 4.07 23.65
N THR A 188 24.23 4.82 24.11
CA THR A 188 24.36 5.79 25.21
C THR A 188 24.09 5.22 26.61
N LEU A 189 23.56 3.99 26.70
CA LEU A 189 23.30 3.28 27.96
C LEU A 189 24.52 2.43 28.36
#